data_AF-A0A7V8AWX7-F1
#
_entry.id   AF-A0A7V8AWX7-F1
#
_cell.length_a   1.000
_cell.length_b   1.000
_cell.length_c   1.000
_cell.angle_alpha   90.00
_cell.angle_beta   90.00
_cell.angle_gamma   90.00
#
_symmetry.space_group_name_H-M   'P 1'
#
loop_
_entity.id
_entity.type
_entity.pdbx_description
1 polymer ?
#
loop_
_entity_poly.entity_id
_entity_poly.type
_entity_poly.pdbx_seq_one_letter_code
_entity_poly.pdbx_strand_id
1 'polypeptide(L)'
;MKVKYIDKRHWRRIVEREYAEVKVNNNKFKGIIGLVTMKKVKEPLEVTVVGKNIIVADDNYQWLQILPEKKRYSITVMIDDKGNPLEYYFDVNIKNITQKGNARTLDLCLDVLVLPNGEYELVDEDDLKRALDQKQISRKQYHEAYVIAHQLMLKIDADFPKMQEKIMYCYHKIKNKPKYNKGHKQGKHHVKQQHTKQKVQRVSQQKSESNHDLKK
;
A
#
# COMPACT_ATOMS: atom_id res chain seq x y z
N MET A 1 -13.36 0.55 10.47
CA MET A 1 -12.84 0.17 9.14
C MET A 1 -11.67 1.08 8.80
N LYS A 2 -10.55 0.50 8.35
CA LYS A 2 -9.32 1.25 8.05
C LYS A 2 -8.99 1.16 6.56
N VAL A 3 -8.56 2.28 5.98
CA VAL A 3 -8.00 2.30 4.62
C VAL A 3 -6.49 2.10 4.72
N LYS A 4 -5.98 0.95 4.27
CA LYS A 4 -4.52 0.67 4.25
C LYS A 4 -3.98 0.88 2.83
N TYR A 5 -3.12 1.87 2.63
CA TYR A 5 -2.39 2.07 1.36
C TYR A 5 -1.17 1.15 1.31
N ILE A 6 -0.94 0.51 0.16
CA ILE A 6 0.09 -0.51 0.03
C ILE A 6 1.50 0.07 -0.04
N ASP A 7 1.63 1.35 -0.38
CA ASP A 7 2.94 1.98 -0.48
C ASP A 7 3.55 2.34 0.88
N LYS A 8 2.83 2.23 2.00
CA LYS A 8 3.28 2.62 3.35
C LYS A 8 3.72 4.10 3.46
N ARG A 9 3.12 5.00 2.67
CA ARG A 9 3.47 6.44 2.62
C ARG A 9 3.42 7.23 3.92
N HIS A 10 2.72 6.72 4.94
CA HIS A 10 2.56 7.40 6.22
C HIS A 10 3.35 6.74 7.36
N TRP A 11 4.18 5.74 7.06
CA TRP A 11 4.90 5.00 8.09
C TRP A 11 6.16 5.75 8.53
N ARG A 12 6.06 6.44 9.67
CA ARG A 12 7.09 7.36 10.21
C ARG A 12 8.41 6.69 10.60
N ARG A 13 8.46 5.35 10.68
CA ARG A 13 9.67 4.58 10.96
C ARG A 13 10.65 4.60 9.78
N ILE A 14 10.13 4.69 8.55
CA ILE A 14 10.97 4.72 7.36
C ILE A 14 11.46 6.16 7.13
N VAL A 15 12.77 6.34 7.14
CA VAL A 15 13.45 7.62 6.85
C VAL A 15 13.59 7.79 5.35
N GLU A 16 14.05 6.75 4.67
CA GLU A 16 14.26 6.74 3.22
C GLU A 16 13.72 5.45 2.60
N ARG A 17 13.03 5.56 1.46
CA ARG A 17 12.43 4.43 0.77
C ARG A 17 12.43 4.56 -0.74
N GLU A 18 12.39 3.41 -1.38
CA GLU A 18 11.94 3.26 -2.76
C GLU A 18 10.58 2.54 -2.79
N TYR A 19 9.76 2.86 -3.78
CA TYR A 19 8.50 2.18 -4.01
C TYR A 19 8.33 1.83 -5.49
N ALA A 20 8.01 0.56 -5.75
CA ALA A 20 7.65 0.08 -7.08
C ALA A 20 6.25 -0.53 -7.06
N GLU A 21 5.55 -0.45 -8.19
CA GLU A 21 4.20 -1.01 -8.31
C GLU A 21 3.91 -1.57 -9.71
N VAL A 22 3.30 -2.75 -9.75
CA VAL A 22 2.97 -3.47 -10.97
C VAL A 22 1.56 -4.06 -10.89
N LYS A 23 0.70 -3.69 -11.83
CA LYS A 23 -0.54 -4.43 -12.09
C LYS A 23 -0.21 -5.66 -12.93
N VAL A 24 -0.69 -6.83 -12.51
CA VAL A 24 -0.51 -8.11 -13.20
C VAL A 24 -1.87 -8.65 -13.61
N ASN A 25 -1.94 -9.15 -14.83
CA ASN A 25 -3.12 -9.81 -15.37
C ASN A 25 -2.67 -10.97 -16.25
N ASN A 26 -2.43 -12.13 -15.64
CA ASN A 26 -2.10 -13.36 -16.34
C ASN A 26 -2.64 -14.58 -15.59
N ASN A 27 -2.42 -15.78 -16.12
CA ASN A 27 -2.95 -17.03 -15.54
C ASN A 27 -2.34 -17.40 -14.18
N LYS A 28 -1.18 -16.85 -13.82
CA LYS A 28 -0.51 -17.11 -12.54
C LYS A 28 -1.02 -16.20 -11.43
N PHE A 29 -1.23 -14.93 -11.74
CA PHE A 29 -1.71 -13.94 -10.78
C PHE A 29 -2.46 -12.80 -11.48
N LYS A 30 -3.57 -12.38 -10.86
CA LYS A 30 -4.32 -11.19 -11.26
C LYS A 30 -4.50 -10.29 -10.05
N GLY A 31 -4.02 -9.06 -10.13
CA GLY A 31 -4.01 -8.13 -9.01
C GLY A 31 -2.95 -7.04 -9.15
N ILE A 32 -2.57 -6.45 -8.03
CA ILE A 32 -1.51 -5.45 -7.96
C ILE A 32 -0.46 -5.87 -6.94
N ILE A 33 0.80 -5.64 -7.30
CA ILE A 33 1.97 -5.92 -6.49
C ILE A 33 2.67 -4.58 -6.22
N GLY A 34 2.89 -4.26 -4.96
CA GLY A 34 3.75 -3.17 -4.51
C GLY A 34 5.01 -3.74 -3.85
N LEU A 35 6.12 -3.03 -3.95
CA LEU A 35 7.34 -3.34 -3.21
C LEU A 35 7.88 -2.06 -2.60
N VAL A 36 7.93 -2.02 -1.27
CA VAL A 36 8.56 -0.95 -0.51
C VAL A 36 9.96 -1.44 -0.13
N THR A 37 11.00 -0.74 -0.56
CA THR A 37 12.37 -0.98 -0.10
C THR A 37 12.72 0.09 0.92
N MET A 38 13.03 -0.31 2.14
CA MET A 38 13.41 0.60 3.23
C MET A 38 14.91 0.86 3.14
N LYS A 39 15.33 1.95 2.49
CA LYS A 39 16.76 2.28 2.38
C LYS A 39 17.36 2.66 3.73
N LYS A 40 16.55 3.34 4.55
CA LYS A 40 16.93 3.71 5.90
C LYS A 40 15.71 3.70 6.82
N VAL A 41 15.82 3.07 7.97
CA VAL A 41 14.85 3.17 9.08
C VAL A 41 15.43 3.98 10.24
N LYS A 42 14.57 4.49 11.12
CA LYS A 42 15.01 5.18 12.35
C LYS A 42 15.69 4.22 13.33
N GLU A 43 15.10 3.05 13.47
CA GLU A 43 15.55 1.95 14.31
C GLU A 43 14.82 0.69 13.80
N PRO A 44 15.40 -0.51 13.99
CA PRO A 44 14.76 -1.77 13.62
C PRO A 44 13.38 -1.95 14.28
N LEU A 45 12.47 -2.65 13.61
CA LEU A 45 11.22 -3.13 14.20
C LEU A 45 11.34 -4.62 14.46
N GLU A 46 11.33 -4.99 15.74
CA GLU A 46 11.20 -6.37 16.20
C GLU A 46 9.74 -6.65 16.60
N VAL A 47 9.25 -7.83 16.24
CA VAL A 47 7.94 -8.36 16.61
C VAL A 47 8.09 -9.79 17.11
N THR A 48 7.15 -10.25 17.94
CA THR A 48 7.07 -11.64 18.38
C THR A 48 5.92 -12.32 17.65
N VAL A 49 6.21 -13.41 16.95
CA VAL A 49 5.25 -14.14 16.11
C VAL A 49 5.43 -15.63 16.37
N VAL A 50 4.36 -16.31 16.77
CA VAL A 50 4.40 -17.73 17.20
C VAL A 50 5.53 -17.97 18.22
N GLY A 51 5.68 -17.05 19.17
CA GLY A 51 6.69 -17.11 20.23
C GLY A 51 8.14 -16.87 19.79
N LYS A 52 8.39 -16.46 18.53
CA LYS A 52 9.73 -16.16 18.01
C LYS A 52 9.88 -14.67 17.76
N ASN A 53 11.02 -14.10 18.13
CA ASN A 53 11.35 -12.70 17.84
C ASN A 53 11.93 -12.58 16.43
N ILE A 54 11.38 -11.65 15.65
CA ILE A 54 11.74 -11.42 14.25
C ILE A 54 11.89 -9.93 14.01
N ILE A 55 13.03 -9.53 13.42
CA ILE A 55 13.21 -8.17 12.92
C ILE A 55 12.51 -8.08 11.58
N VAL A 56 11.40 -7.37 11.50
CA VAL A 56 10.56 -7.27 10.30
C VAL A 56 10.83 -6.03 9.46
N ALA A 57 11.57 -5.07 10.01
CA ALA A 57 12.03 -3.90 9.28
C ALA A 57 13.38 -3.44 9.83
N ASP A 58 14.35 -3.36 8.94
CA ASP A 58 15.66 -2.78 9.16
C ASP A 58 16.13 -2.10 7.86
N ASP A 59 17.33 -1.53 7.87
CA ASP A 59 17.95 -0.98 6.69
C ASP A 59 18.07 -2.03 5.57
N ASN A 60 17.69 -1.62 4.36
CA ASN A 60 17.62 -2.42 3.13
C ASN A 60 16.57 -3.53 3.11
N TYR A 61 15.74 -3.67 4.14
CA TYR A 61 14.65 -4.65 4.14
C TYR A 61 13.56 -4.25 3.14
N GLN A 62 12.78 -5.23 2.71
CA GLN A 62 11.73 -5.03 1.73
C GLN A 62 10.39 -5.53 2.23
N TRP A 63 9.33 -4.76 2.02
CA TRP A 63 7.95 -5.18 2.24
C TRP A 63 7.25 -5.37 0.89
N LEU A 64 6.98 -6.62 0.53
CA LEU A 64 6.18 -6.98 -0.63
C LEU A 64 4.71 -6.90 -0.26
N GLN A 65 3.91 -6.25 -1.10
CA GLN A 65 2.49 -6.02 -0.87
C GLN A 65 1.71 -6.60 -2.05
N ILE A 66 0.86 -7.59 -1.81
CA ILE A 66 0.12 -8.28 -2.86
C ILE A 66 -1.36 -8.11 -2.59
N LEU A 67 -2.07 -7.50 -3.53
CA LEU A 67 -3.53 -7.36 -3.52
C LEU A 67 -4.11 -8.17 -4.67
N PRO A 68 -4.50 -9.43 -4.43
CA PRO A 68 -5.18 -10.23 -5.44
C PRO A 68 -6.53 -9.60 -5.81
N GLU A 69 -6.85 -9.60 -7.09
CA GLU A 69 -8.14 -9.09 -7.59
C GLU A 69 -9.28 -10.02 -7.14
N LYS A 70 -10.43 -9.43 -6.77
CA LYS A 70 -11.63 -10.17 -6.32
C LYS A 70 -11.40 -11.11 -5.12
N LYS A 71 -10.31 -10.94 -4.38
CA LYS A 71 -10.10 -11.60 -3.09
C LYS A 71 -10.35 -10.61 -1.95
N ARG A 72 -10.71 -11.18 -0.81
CA ARG A 72 -11.03 -10.49 0.44
C ARG A 72 -9.89 -10.60 1.46
N TYR A 73 -8.67 -10.67 0.96
CA TYR A 73 -7.46 -10.60 1.75
C TYR A 73 -6.33 -9.95 0.95
N SER A 74 -5.35 -9.38 1.63
CA SER A 74 -4.07 -8.94 1.07
C SER A 74 -2.95 -9.77 1.67
N ILE A 75 -1.75 -9.66 1.08
CA ILE A 75 -0.56 -10.30 1.62
C ILE A 75 0.51 -9.23 1.79
N THR A 76 1.08 -9.12 2.98
CA THR A 76 2.36 -8.44 3.19
C THR A 76 3.43 -9.48 3.47
N VAL A 77 4.57 -9.41 2.79
CA VAL A 77 5.73 -10.24 3.09
C VAL A 77 6.87 -9.36 3.55
N MET A 78 7.39 -9.65 4.73
CA MET A 78 8.58 -9.03 5.29
C MET A 78 9.78 -9.81 4.76
N ILE A 79 10.71 -9.11 4.11
CA ILE A 79 11.85 -9.72 3.43
C ILE A 79 13.11 -9.02 3.92
N ASP A 80 14.12 -9.80 4.30
CA ASP A 80 15.42 -9.29 4.74
C ASP A 80 16.21 -8.63 3.60
N ASP A 81 17.38 -8.11 3.93
CA ASP A 81 18.32 -7.48 3.00
C ASP A 81 18.93 -8.46 1.97
N LYS A 82 18.84 -9.77 2.22
CA LYS A 82 19.30 -10.86 1.35
C LYS A 82 18.19 -11.38 0.43
N GLY A 83 16.96 -10.94 0.62
CA GLY A 83 15.80 -11.39 -0.16
C GLY A 83 15.09 -12.62 0.41
N ASN A 84 15.40 -13.03 1.64
CA ASN A 84 14.72 -14.13 2.32
C ASN A 84 13.43 -13.63 2.98
N PRO A 85 12.29 -14.32 2.78
CA PRO A 85 11.07 -14.00 3.50
C PRO A 85 11.21 -14.38 4.98
N LEU A 86 10.78 -13.47 5.85
CA LEU A 86 10.83 -13.58 7.31
C LEU A 86 9.46 -13.86 7.91
N GLU A 87 8.42 -13.26 7.35
CA GLU A 87 7.05 -13.33 7.86
C GLU A 87 6.05 -12.97 6.76
N TYR A 88 4.86 -13.55 6.84
CA TYR A 88 3.73 -13.31 5.94
C TYR A 88 2.51 -12.89 6.73
N TYR A 89 1.97 -11.71 6.41
CA TYR A 89 0.69 -11.24 6.92
C TYR A 89 -0.36 -11.52 5.87
N PHE A 90 -1.45 -12.14 6.25
CA PHE A 90 -2.65 -12.21 5.44
C PHE A 90 -3.74 -11.32 6.04
N ASP A 91 -3.78 -10.04 5.64
CA ASP A 91 -4.80 -9.13 6.18
C ASP A 91 -6.18 -9.47 5.61
N VAL A 92 -7.18 -9.64 6.48
CA VAL A 92 -8.57 -9.87 6.06
C VAL A 92 -9.22 -8.54 5.69
N ASN A 93 -9.80 -8.51 4.48
CA ASN A 93 -10.33 -7.30 3.88
C ASN A 93 -11.79 -7.43 3.48
N ILE A 94 -12.53 -6.31 3.53
CA ILE A 94 -13.81 -6.19 2.83
C ILE A 94 -13.56 -6.29 1.32
N LYS A 95 -12.58 -5.52 0.82
CA LYS A 95 -12.18 -5.53 -0.58
C LYS A 95 -10.78 -4.96 -0.80
N ASN A 96 -10.16 -5.40 -1.88
CA ASN A 96 -8.94 -4.82 -2.44
C ASN A 96 -9.28 -3.82 -3.55
N ILE A 97 -8.71 -2.62 -3.50
CA ILE A 97 -8.72 -1.67 -4.60
C ILE A 97 -7.38 -1.78 -5.34
N THR A 98 -7.42 -2.35 -6.56
CA THR A 98 -6.23 -2.69 -7.37
C THR A 98 -5.90 -1.63 -8.44
N GLN A 99 -6.26 -0.37 -8.19
CA GLN A 99 -5.95 0.74 -9.09
C GLN A 99 -4.50 1.18 -8.92
N LYS A 100 -3.73 1.12 -10.02
CA LYS A 100 -2.33 1.56 -10.04
C LYS A 100 -2.19 3.03 -9.60
N GLY A 101 -1.25 3.33 -8.71
CA GLY A 101 -1.01 4.63 -8.08
C GLY A 101 -1.95 4.94 -6.91
N ASN A 102 -2.98 4.12 -6.68
CA ASN A 102 -4.00 4.33 -5.66
C ASN A 102 -4.44 3.01 -4.99
N ALA A 103 -3.55 2.02 -5.00
CA ALA A 103 -3.83 0.69 -4.50
C ALA A 103 -3.93 0.70 -2.97
N ARG A 104 -5.02 0.13 -2.46
CA ARG A 104 -5.36 0.14 -1.03
C ARG A 104 -6.37 -0.94 -0.68
N THR A 105 -6.49 -1.28 0.59
CA THR A 105 -7.49 -2.22 1.09
C THR A 105 -8.48 -1.51 2.00
N LEU A 106 -9.69 -2.09 2.08
CA LEU A 106 -10.63 -1.80 3.17
C LEU A 106 -10.51 -2.94 4.18
N ASP A 107 -9.78 -2.66 5.25
CA ASP A 107 -9.28 -3.62 6.22
C ASP A 107 -10.30 -3.93 7.32
N LEU A 108 -10.39 -5.21 7.71
CA LEU A 108 -11.23 -5.72 8.79
C LEU A 108 -10.44 -6.02 10.07
N CYS A 109 -9.23 -5.50 10.21
CA CYS A 109 -8.35 -5.65 11.37
C CYS A 109 -7.81 -7.07 11.60
N LEU A 110 -8.60 -8.12 11.36
CA LEU A 110 -8.21 -9.50 11.59
C LEU A 110 -7.13 -9.95 10.58
N ASP A 111 -6.01 -10.45 11.10
CA ASP A 111 -4.85 -10.84 10.30
C ASP A 111 -4.42 -12.28 10.67
N VAL A 112 -3.94 -13.05 9.69
CA VAL A 112 -3.26 -14.34 9.92
C VAL A 112 -1.77 -14.14 9.67
N LEU A 113 -0.94 -14.31 10.71
CA LEU A 113 0.52 -14.21 10.61
C LEU A 113 1.09 -15.61 10.40
N VAL A 114 2.02 -15.75 9.45
CA VAL A 114 2.61 -17.04 9.09
C VAL A 114 4.12 -16.89 9.00
N LEU A 115 4.84 -17.88 9.54
CA LEU A 115 6.28 -18.01 9.45
C LEU A 115 6.69 -18.82 8.21
N PRO A 116 7.94 -18.71 7.73
CA PRO A 116 8.41 -19.45 6.55
C PRO A 116 8.34 -20.99 6.68
N ASN A 117 8.26 -21.51 7.91
CA ASN A 117 8.05 -22.94 8.17
C ASN A 117 6.57 -23.37 8.15
N GLY A 118 5.64 -22.43 7.93
CA GLY A 118 4.19 -22.69 7.89
C GLY A 118 3.47 -22.60 9.22
N GLU A 119 4.18 -22.41 10.34
CA GLU A 119 3.52 -22.10 11.63
C GLU A 119 2.79 -20.75 11.52
N TYR A 120 1.61 -20.64 12.13
CA TYR A 120 0.81 -19.43 12.04
C TYR A 120 0.05 -19.12 13.34
N GLU A 121 -0.40 -17.88 13.45
CA GLU A 121 -1.30 -17.41 14.50
C GLU A 121 -2.35 -16.44 13.94
N LEU A 122 -3.52 -16.41 14.60
CA LEU A 122 -4.58 -15.45 14.33
C LEU A 122 -4.43 -14.30 15.32
N VAL A 123 -4.38 -13.06 14.82
CA VAL A 123 -4.17 -11.87 15.65
C VAL A 123 -5.23 -10.80 15.39
N ASP A 124 -5.24 -9.78 16.25
CA ASP A 124 -6.11 -8.59 16.14
C ASP A 124 -7.63 -8.88 16.25
N GLU A 125 -7.99 -10.01 16.87
CA GLU A 125 -9.39 -10.36 17.20
C GLU A 125 -10.06 -9.29 18.06
N ASP A 126 -9.33 -8.74 19.03
CA ASP A 126 -9.83 -7.66 19.89
C ASP A 126 -10.07 -6.36 19.10
N ASP A 127 -9.28 -6.07 18.07
CA ASP A 127 -9.49 -4.91 17.19
C ASP A 127 -10.72 -5.10 16.31
N LEU A 128 -10.91 -6.31 15.76
CA LEU A 128 -12.13 -6.66 15.04
C LEU A 128 -13.37 -6.52 15.95
N LYS A 129 -13.29 -6.99 17.20
CA LYS A 129 -14.37 -6.84 18.18
C LYS A 129 -14.64 -5.38 18.52
N ARG A 130 -13.60 -4.59 18.79
CA ARG A 130 -13.74 -3.14 19.02
C ARG A 130 -14.40 -2.44 17.83
N ALA A 131 -14.04 -2.81 16.61
CA ALA A 131 -14.66 -2.25 15.40
C ALA A 131 -16.15 -2.59 15.31
N LEU A 132 -16.58 -3.78 15.74
CA LEU A 132 -17.99 -4.16 15.83
C LEU A 132 -18.71 -3.36 16.92
N ASP A 133 -18.15 -3.30 18.13
CA ASP A 133 -18.74 -2.61 19.28
C ASP A 133 -18.93 -1.11 18.99
N GLN A 134 -17.98 -0.50 18.28
CA GLN A 134 -18.05 0.89 17.82
C GLN A 134 -18.91 1.09 16.56
N LYS A 135 -19.60 0.05 16.08
CA LYS A 135 -20.45 0.05 14.87
C LYS A 135 -19.71 0.48 13.60
N GLN A 136 -18.38 0.35 13.56
CA GLN A 136 -17.59 0.63 12.37
C GLN A 136 -17.70 -0.48 11.31
N ILE A 137 -18.11 -1.67 11.74
CA ILE A 137 -18.45 -2.81 10.90
C ILE A 137 -19.78 -3.41 11.37
N SER A 138 -20.47 -4.09 10.44
CA SER A 138 -21.69 -4.85 10.75
C SER A 138 -21.36 -6.21 11.35
N ARG A 139 -22.34 -6.80 12.07
CA ARG A 139 -22.26 -8.18 12.56
C ARG A 139 -21.99 -9.20 11.43
N LYS A 140 -22.51 -8.95 10.22
CA LYS A 140 -22.22 -9.77 9.05
C LYS A 140 -20.73 -9.69 8.67
N GLN A 141 -20.16 -8.50 8.59
CA GLN A 141 -18.73 -8.31 8.27
C GLN A 141 -17.82 -8.93 9.33
N TYR A 142 -18.20 -8.85 10.60
CA TYR A 142 -17.50 -9.52 11.69
C TYR A 142 -17.41 -11.04 11.49
N HIS A 143 -18.54 -11.72 11.24
CA HIS A 143 -18.52 -13.16 10.97
C HIS A 143 -17.79 -13.51 9.67
N GLU A 144 -17.96 -12.71 8.62
CA GLU A 144 -17.24 -12.92 7.36
C GLU A 144 -15.72 -12.82 7.53
N ALA A 145 -15.23 -11.97 8.44
CA ALA A 145 -13.80 -11.86 8.71
C ALA A 145 -13.22 -13.20 9.19
N TYR A 146 -13.85 -13.82 10.19
CA TYR A 146 -13.47 -15.14 10.69
C TYR A 146 -13.58 -16.24 9.64
N VAL A 147 -14.65 -16.24 8.83
CA VAL A 147 -14.80 -17.21 7.74
C VAL A 147 -13.63 -17.10 6.75
N ILE A 148 -13.21 -15.89 6.40
CA ILE A 148 -12.08 -15.68 5.48
C ILE A 148 -10.76 -16.11 6.14
N ALA A 149 -10.53 -15.75 7.40
CA ALA A 149 -9.32 -16.14 8.14
C ALA A 149 -9.20 -17.67 8.24
N HIS A 150 -10.27 -18.36 8.64
CA HIS A 150 -10.26 -19.83 8.72
C HIS A 150 -10.04 -20.48 7.35
N GLN A 151 -10.60 -19.92 6.27
CA GLN A 151 -10.33 -20.39 4.91
C GLN A 151 -8.87 -20.18 4.46
N LEU A 152 -8.17 -19.18 5.01
CA LEU A 152 -6.75 -18.98 4.78
C LEU A 152 -5.94 -19.99 5.58
N MET A 153 -6.24 -20.15 6.87
CA MET A 153 -5.60 -21.13 7.76
C MET A 153 -5.67 -22.55 7.18
N LEU A 154 -6.86 -22.99 6.73
CA LEU A 154 -7.02 -24.30 6.08
C LEU A 154 -6.15 -24.47 4.82
N LYS A 155 -5.87 -23.39 4.08
CA LYS A 155 -4.98 -23.46 2.89
C LYS A 155 -3.52 -23.46 3.28
N ILE A 156 -3.16 -22.75 4.35
CA ILE A 156 -1.82 -22.75 4.92
C ILE A 156 -1.50 -24.15 5.44
N ASP A 157 -2.40 -24.74 6.23
CA ASP A 157 -2.30 -26.12 6.73
C ASP A 157 -2.19 -27.14 5.61
N ALA A 158 -2.95 -26.95 4.52
CA ALA A 158 -2.96 -27.91 3.42
C ALA A 158 -1.64 -27.91 2.62
N ASP A 159 -1.10 -26.74 2.26
CA ASP A 159 0.11 -26.62 1.43
C ASP A 159 0.67 -25.18 1.42
N PHE A 160 1.25 -24.76 2.55
CA PHE A 160 1.93 -23.47 2.62
C PHE A 160 3.11 -23.33 1.63
N PRO A 161 3.99 -24.32 1.40
CA PRO A 161 5.10 -24.20 0.45
C PRO A 161 4.64 -23.79 -0.96
N LYS A 162 3.55 -24.38 -1.47
CA LYS A 162 2.98 -23.98 -2.77
C LYS A 162 2.35 -22.59 -2.75
N MET A 163 1.80 -22.17 -1.61
CA MET A 163 1.31 -20.80 -1.44
C MET A 163 2.47 -19.81 -1.46
N GLN A 164 3.55 -20.11 -0.75
CA GLN A 164 4.80 -19.36 -0.74
C GLN A 164 5.42 -19.26 -2.13
N GLU A 165 5.44 -20.33 -2.93
CA GLU A 165 5.91 -20.29 -4.32
C GLU A 165 5.17 -19.22 -5.15
N LYS A 166 3.84 -19.15 -5.04
CA LYS A 166 3.01 -18.16 -5.74
C LYS A 166 3.26 -16.73 -5.24
N ILE A 167 3.49 -16.57 -3.95
CA ILE A 167 3.85 -15.28 -3.34
C ILE A 167 5.22 -14.84 -3.86
N MET A 168 6.21 -15.74 -3.86
CA MET A 168 7.56 -15.44 -4.34
C MET A 168 7.59 -15.23 -5.85
N TYR A 169 6.71 -15.85 -6.64
CA TYR A 169 6.51 -15.46 -8.04
C TYR A 169 6.22 -13.96 -8.18
N CYS A 170 5.39 -13.40 -7.31
CA CYS A 170 5.08 -11.96 -7.32
C CYS A 170 6.32 -11.11 -6.99
N TYR A 171 7.13 -11.54 -6.02
CA TYR A 171 8.41 -10.88 -5.68
C TYR A 171 9.37 -10.82 -6.88
N HIS A 172 9.64 -11.96 -7.51
CA HIS A 172 10.51 -12.02 -8.68
C HIS A 172 9.95 -11.20 -9.85
N LYS A 173 8.62 -11.21 -10.04
CA LYS A 173 7.97 -10.44 -11.10
C LYS A 173 8.19 -8.94 -10.98
N ILE A 174 8.14 -8.38 -9.76
CA ILE A 174 8.37 -6.95 -9.54
C ILE A 174 9.86 -6.57 -9.60
N LYS A 175 10.76 -7.45 -9.12
CA LYS A 175 12.22 -7.25 -9.19
C LYS A 175 12.75 -7.30 -10.63
N ASN A 176 12.22 -8.18 -11.47
CA ASN A 176 12.68 -8.38 -12.85
C ASN A 176 12.10 -7.38 -13.87
N LYS A 177 11.35 -6.37 -13.44
CA LYS A 177 10.82 -5.35 -14.36
C LYS A 177 11.96 -4.39 -14.75
N PRO A 178 12.14 -4.01 -16.04
CA PRO A 178 13.24 -3.16 -16.53
C PRO A 178 13.13 -1.67 -16.11
N LYS A 179 12.92 -1.41 -14.81
CA LYS A 179 12.98 -0.09 -14.15
C LYS A 179 13.69 -0.14 -12.78
N TYR A 180 14.54 -1.14 -12.54
CA TYR A 180 15.42 -1.15 -11.36
C TYR A 180 16.81 -0.53 -11.61
N ASN A 181 17.07 -0.02 -12.83
CA ASN A 181 18.38 0.54 -13.23
C ASN A 181 18.41 2.04 -13.59
N LYS A 182 17.39 2.84 -13.26
CA LYS A 182 17.51 4.31 -13.40
C LYS A 182 16.91 5.01 -12.20
N GLY A 183 17.79 5.60 -11.38
CA GLY A 183 17.44 6.42 -10.23
C GLY A 183 16.40 7.47 -10.58
N HIS A 184 15.35 7.54 -9.76
CA HIS A 184 14.41 8.64 -9.81
C HIS A 184 15.13 9.89 -9.30
N LYS A 185 15.66 10.69 -10.24
CA LYS A 185 15.90 12.12 -9.99
C LYS A 185 14.57 12.71 -9.56
N GLN A 186 14.50 13.14 -8.30
CA GLN A 186 13.39 13.90 -7.75
C GLN A 186 13.13 15.10 -8.66
N GLY A 187 11.90 15.20 -9.19
CA GLY A 187 11.46 16.34 -9.96
C GLY A 187 11.47 17.58 -9.08
N LYS A 188 12.37 18.52 -9.36
CA LYS A 188 12.31 19.87 -8.83
C LYS A 188 11.01 20.52 -9.33
N HIS A 189 10.07 20.77 -8.44
CA HIS A 189 8.94 21.66 -8.70
C HIS A 189 9.49 23.08 -8.89
N HIS A 190 9.60 23.54 -10.13
CA HIS A 190 9.72 24.96 -10.44
C HIS A 190 8.32 25.59 -10.34
N VAL A 191 8.09 26.30 -9.23
CA VAL A 191 6.98 27.24 -9.09
C VAL A 191 7.29 28.43 -10.01
N LYS A 192 6.54 28.57 -11.11
CA LYS A 192 6.57 29.81 -11.90
C LYS A 192 5.74 30.87 -11.17
N GLN A 193 6.43 31.80 -10.51
CA GLN A 193 5.85 33.07 -10.08
C GLN A 193 5.43 33.87 -11.32
N GLN A 194 4.15 34.25 -11.40
CA GLN A 194 3.69 35.29 -12.30
C GLN A 194 4.01 36.64 -11.65
N HIS A 195 5.06 37.30 -12.12
CA HIS A 195 5.30 38.72 -11.86
C HIS A 195 4.83 39.55 -13.05
N THR A 196 3.82 40.37 -12.74
CA THR A 196 3.34 41.57 -13.41
C THR A 196 4.44 42.38 -14.10
N LYS A 197 4.24 42.71 -15.38
CA LYS A 197 4.96 43.80 -16.06
C LYS A 197 4.01 44.96 -16.29
N GLN A 198 4.10 45.97 -15.43
CA GLN A 198 3.73 47.34 -15.76
C GLN A 198 4.72 47.88 -16.80
N LYS A 199 4.22 48.51 -17.85
CA LYS A 199 5.01 49.39 -18.73
C LYS A 199 4.26 50.72 -18.79
N VAL A 200 4.97 51.79 -18.45
CA VAL A 200 4.48 53.17 -18.28
C VAL A 200 4.97 54.03 -19.46
N GLN A 201 4.25 55.13 -19.73
CA GLN A 201 4.45 56.29 -20.64
C GLN A 201 3.87 56.17 -22.07
N ARG A 202 3.21 57.18 -22.67
CA ARG A 202 2.77 58.55 -22.27
C ARG A 202 1.78 59.07 -23.36
N VAL A 203 0.67 59.69 -22.91
CA VAL A 203 -0.05 60.90 -23.41
C VAL A 203 -0.17 61.19 -24.93
N SER A 204 -1.41 61.29 -25.45
CA SER A 204 -2.05 62.56 -25.90
C SER A 204 -3.39 62.38 -26.66
N GLN A 205 -4.40 63.19 -26.28
CA GLN A 205 -5.54 63.72 -27.09
C GLN A 205 -6.57 62.71 -27.66
N GLN A 206 -7.89 62.93 -27.74
CA GLN A 206 -8.76 64.10 -27.64
C GLN A 206 -10.22 63.64 -27.41
N LYS A 207 -10.95 64.40 -26.58
CA LYS A 207 -12.39 64.75 -26.55
C LYS A 207 -13.45 63.95 -27.35
N SER A 208 -14.49 63.60 -26.58
CA SER A 208 -15.95 63.72 -26.84
C SER A 208 -16.54 63.15 -28.13
N GLU A 209 -17.47 62.21 -27.96
CA GLU A 209 -18.82 62.39 -28.50
C GLU A 209 -19.85 61.59 -27.68
N SER A 210 -21.01 62.20 -27.57
CA SER A 210 -22.13 61.97 -26.68
C SER A 210 -23.21 61.08 -27.30
N ASN A 211 -24.13 60.66 -26.43
CA ASN A 211 -25.50 60.17 -26.71
C ASN A 211 -25.62 58.71 -27.15
N HIS A 212 -26.61 57.94 -26.73
CA HIS A 212 -27.83 58.19 -25.97
C HIS A 212 -28.29 56.81 -25.44
N ASP A 213 -28.92 56.77 -24.25
CA ASP A 213 -30.16 56.06 -23.93
C ASP A 213 -30.48 54.66 -24.54
N LEU A 214 -31.03 53.67 -23.83
CA LEU A 214 -32.10 53.73 -22.84
C LEU A 214 -32.09 52.43 -22.00
N LYS A 215 -32.48 52.58 -20.74
CA LYS A 215 -32.81 51.52 -19.77
C LYS A 215 -34.09 50.76 -20.18
N LYS A 216 -34.10 49.44 -20.02
CA LYS A 216 -34.83 48.73 -18.96
C LYS A 216 -34.39 47.28 -18.88
#